data_AF-A0A947EQA7-F1
#
_entry.id   AF-A0A947EQA7-F1
#
_cell.length_a   1.000
_cell.length_b   1.000
_cell.length_c   1.000
_cell.angle_alpha   90.00
_cell.angle_beta   90.00
_cell.angle_gamma   90.00
#
_symmetry.space_group_name_H-M   'P 1'
#
loop_
_entity.id
_entity.type
_entity.pdbx_description
1 polymer ?
#
loop_
_entity_poly.entity_id
_entity_poly.type
_entity_poly.pdbx_seq_one_letter_code
_entity_poly.pdbx_strand_id
1 'polypeptide(L)'
;ELKSSEESDIIQLVLSDGNYYEELVPKSNDERKKYPFAKAAFETYIINIEIPENTQDLEEERNVRTDKMKNISRLKKDIDSIRDNNITVIGAFSKNIVTRMGAFAPMSQRDTLEQAPEIEARGIDSRPLEVVTKDSITNTADLLGLFQEWQQGQIISAASNAISNILNSVSGKKQDIQNKYKIYNMHILSLHKKYALALSCIILFFVGAPLGAIIRKGGLGLPMVIAIVLFLTYYFIGVFAGNYAKEGNIHPILGAWLSTLIMLPLGVFLTRRATADRGLMSFGHVWDILTAGIRKRFKRKTP
;
A
#
# COMPACT_ATOMS: atom_id res chain seq x y z
N GLU A 1 17.33 11.78 -35.03
CA GLU A 1 18.60 12.22 -34.43
C GLU A 1 18.33 13.18 -33.28
N LEU A 2 19.11 13.10 -32.21
CA LEU A 2 19.03 14.03 -31.08
C LEU A 2 20.17 15.03 -31.21
N LYS A 3 19.84 16.33 -31.32
CA LYS A 3 20.78 17.43 -31.46
C LYS A 3 20.70 18.31 -30.21
N SER A 4 21.85 18.63 -29.64
CA SER A 4 21.98 19.52 -28.47
C SER A 4 23.27 20.32 -28.65
N SER A 5 23.28 21.57 -28.19
CA SER A 5 24.43 22.48 -28.19
C SER A 5 24.77 22.84 -26.76
N GLU A 6 26.06 22.98 -26.42
CA GLU A 6 26.50 23.36 -25.07
C GLU A 6 26.06 24.79 -24.67
N GLU A 7 25.71 25.63 -25.64
CA GLU A 7 25.25 27.02 -25.43
C GLU A 7 23.72 27.16 -25.42
N SER A 8 22.95 26.08 -25.59
CA SER A 8 21.48 26.15 -25.70
C SER A 8 20.79 25.22 -24.71
N ASP A 9 19.82 25.76 -23.97
CA ASP A 9 18.95 25.02 -23.05
C ASP A 9 17.88 24.18 -23.76
N ILE A 10 18.03 23.94 -25.06
CA ILE A 10 17.06 23.22 -25.89
C ILE A 10 17.69 21.94 -26.44
N ILE A 11 17.02 20.82 -26.19
CA ILE A 11 17.31 19.55 -26.86
C ILE A 11 16.34 19.41 -28.03
N GLN A 12 16.88 19.20 -29.23
CA GLN A 12 16.08 18.97 -30.44
C GLN A 12 16.08 17.49 -30.80
N LEU A 13 14.90 16.88 -30.81
CA LEU A 13 14.70 15.56 -31.40
C LEU A 13 14.21 15.73 -32.84
N VAL A 14 15.10 15.47 -33.80
CA VAL A 14 14.82 15.52 -35.24
C VAL A 14 14.40 14.13 -35.69
N LEU A 15 13.13 13.95 -36.03
CA LEU A 15 12.60 12.72 -36.62
C LEU A 15 12.56 12.88 -38.13
N SER A 16 13.05 11.87 -38.86
CA SER A 16 13.04 11.85 -40.33
C SER A 16 12.14 10.70 -40.82
N ASP A 17 11.42 10.93 -41.92
CA ASP A 17 10.53 9.96 -42.60
C ASP A 17 9.58 9.21 -41.65
N GLY A 18 8.76 9.96 -40.92
CA GLY A 18 7.87 9.43 -39.88
C GLY A 18 6.38 9.58 -40.18
N ASN A 19 5.58 8.88 -39.38
CA ASN A 19 4.13 9.02 -39.37
C ASN A 19 3.69 9.46 -37.98
N TYR A 20 2.99 10.59 -37.90
CA TYR A 20 2.39 11.13 -36.68
C TYR A 20 0.92 10.69 -36.58
N TYR A 21 0.53 10.28 -35.38
CA TYR A 21 -0.81 9.81 -35.06
C TYR A 21 -1.34 10.63 -33.88
N GLU A 22 -2.50 11.24 -34.03
CA GLU A 22 -3.15 11.99 -32.96
C GLU A 22 -4.61 11.54 -32.80
N GLU A 23 -4.99 11.23 -31.56
CA GLU A 23 -6.36 10.89 -31.21
C GLU A 23 -7.16 12.19 -31.06
N LEU A 24 -8.15 12.40 -31.92
CA LEU A 24 -8.97 13.60 -31.86
C LEU A 24 -10.00 13.43 -30.75
N VAL A 25 -9.95 14.28 -29.72
CA VAL A 25 -10.97 14.29 -28.66
C VAL A 25 -12.23 14.96 -29.20
N PRO A 26 -13.31 14.21 -29.51
CA PRO A 26 -14.50 14.78 -30.14
C PRO A 26 -15.32 15.54 -29.09
N LYS A 27 -15.88 16.70 -29.49
CA LYS A 27 -16.69 17.54 -28.59
C LYS A 27 -18.11 17.01 -28.40
N SER A 28 -18.60 16.17 -29.30
CA SER A 28 -19.94 15.58 -29.26
C SER A 28 -19.93 14.08 -29.57
N ASN A 29 -20.92 13.35 -29.03
CA ASN A 29 -21.07 11.90 -29.22
C ASN A 29 -21.27 11.50 -30.70
N ASP A 30 -21.84 12.38 -31.52
CA ASP A 30 -22.06 12.12 -32.95
C ASP A 30 -20.78 12.29 -33.79
N GLU A 31 -19.86 13.16 -33.37
CA GLU A 31 -18.56 13.37 -34.04
C GLU A 31 -17.60 12.20 -33.82
N ARG A 32 -17.76 11.52 -32.69
CA ARG A 32 -16.97 10.35 -32.28
C ARG A 32 -17.09 9.16 -33.24
N LYS A 33 -18.09 9.16 -34.13
CA LYS A 33 -18.31 8.12 -35.16
C LYS A 33 -17.62 8.42 -36.50
N LYS A 34 -17.15 9.65 -36.74
CA LYS A 34 -16.66 10.06 -38.07
C LYS A 34 -15.20 9.68 -38.29
N TYR A 35 -14.30 10.15 -37.43
CA TYR A 35 -12.87 9.83 -37.51
C TYR A 35 -12.25 9.81 -36.11
N PRO A 36 -11.82 8.64 -35.59
CA PRO A 36 -11.27 8.55 -34.23
C PRO A 36 -9.84 9.07 -34.11
N PHE A 37 -9.09 9.22 -35.22
CA PHE A 37 -7.71 9.68 -35.20
C PHE A 37 -7.36 10.44 -36.49
N ALA A 38 -6.38 11.34 -36.38
CA ALA A 38 -5.69 11.96 -37.51
C ALA A 38 -4.33 11.26 -37.73
N LYS A 39 -3.95 11.05 -39.00
CA LYS A 39 -2.62 10.58 -39.38
C LYS A 39 -1.97 11.61 -40.30
N ALA A 40 -0.71 11.93 -40.07
CA ALA A 40 0.09 12.77 -40.94
C ALA A 40 1.45 12.12 -41.21
N ALA A 41 1.88 12.09 -42.46
CA ALA A 41 3.25 11.69 -42.82
C ALA A 41 4.13 12.94 -42.86
N PHE A 42 5.36 12.85 -42.36
CA PHE A 42 6.31 13.95 -42.36
C PHE A 42 7.69 13.47 -42.81
N GLU A 43 8.37 14.30 -43.60
CA GLU A 43 9.76 14.06 -44.00
C GLU A 43 10.73 14.48 -42.89
N THR A 44 10.46 15.59 -42.19
CA THR A 44 11.22 16.03 -41.01
C THR A 44 10.28 16.63 -39.98
N TYR A 45 10.37 16.15 -38.74
CA TYR A 45 9.63 16.69 -37.59
C TYR A 45 10.60 16.97 -36.44
N ILE A 46 10.62 18.21 -35.96
CA ILE A 46 11.55 18.66 -34.92
C ILE A 46 10.76 18.90 -33.64
N ILE A 47 11.08 18.15 -32.59
CA ILE A 47 10.53 18.35 -31.26
C ILE A 47 11.59 19.10 -30.44
N ASN A 48 11.25 20.31 -30.00
CA ASN A 48 12.09 21.09 -29.10
C ASN A 48 11.68 20.78 -27.66
N ILE A 49 12.65 20.34 -26.86
CA ILE A 49 12.47 20.07 -25.43
C ILE A 49 13.30 21.11 -24.69
N GLU A 50 12.62 22.02 -24.00
CA GLU A 50 13.27 22.99 -23.12
C GLU A 50 13.75 22.28 -21.84
N ILE A 51 15.02 22.46 -21.50
CA ILE A 51 15.56 22.01 -20.22
C ILE A 51 15.35 23.18 -19.24
N PRO A 52 14.46 23.08 -18.25
CA PRO A 52 14.37 24.11 -17.23
C PRO A 52 15.68 24.17 -16.44
N GLU A 53 16.21 25.39 -16.27
CA GLU A 53 17.44 25.66 -15.48
C GLU A 53 17.35 25.08 -14.05
N ASN A 54 16.14 24.96 -13.50
CA ASN A 54 15.88 24.36 -12.19
C ASN A 54 15.58 22.86 -12.28
N THR A 55 16.64 22.04 -12.34
CA THR A 55 16.53 20.57 -12.36
C THR A 55 15.89 19.95 -11.10
N GLN A 56 15.66 20.73 -10.02
CA GLN A 56 14.97 20.26 -8.82
C GLN A 56 13.48 19.94 -9.07
N ASP A 57 12.81 20.65 -9.98
CA ASP A 57 11.36 20.51 -10.23
C ASP A 57 11.00 19.45 -11.28
N LEU A 58 11.94 19.07 -12.15
CA LEU A 58 11.73 18.03 -13.18
C LEU A 58 11.32 16.68 -12.57
N GLU A 59 11.84 16.38 -11.38
CA GLU A 59 11.39 15.20 -10.67
C GLU A 59 9.97 15.39 -10.13
N GLU A 60 9.57 16.60 -9.67
CA GLU A 60 8.24 16.90 -9.09
C GLU A 60 7.11 16.69 -10.09
N GLU A 61 7.35 17.04 -11.34
CA GLU A 61 6.40 16.85 -12.43
C GLU A 61 6.27 15.39 -12.90
N ARG A 62 7.27 14.54 -12.64
CA ARG A 62 7.18 13.11 -12.99
C ARG A 62 6.15 12.43 -12.11
N ASN A 63 4.97 12.13 -12.67
CA ASN A 63 3.87 11.41 -12.00
C ASN A 63 4.24 9.94 -11.75
N VAL A 64 5.13 9.72 -10.78
CA VAL A 64 5.56 8.40 -10.37
C VAL A 64 4.56 7.84 -9.36
N ARG A 65 3.64 7.01 -9.86
CA ARG A 65 2.61 6.38 -9.01
C ARG A 65 3.15 5.33 -8.05
N THR A 66 4.26 4.68 -8.41
CA THR A 66 4.82 3.54 -7.66
C THR A 66 5.71 3.99 -6.50
N ASP A 67 5.43 3.49 -5.29
CA ASP A 67 6.16 3.76 -4.05
C ASP A 67 7.68 3.52 -4.14
N LYS A 68 8.09 2.47 -4.86
CA LYS A 68 9.51 2.10 -5.04
C LYS A 68 10.33 3.16 -5.78
N MET A 69 9.71 3.89 -6.69
CA MET A 69 10.36 4.81 -7.61
C MET A 69 10.38 6.26 -7.11
N LYS A 70 9.78 6.53 -5.94
CA LYS A 70 9.73 7.86 -5.34
C LYS A 70 10.95 8.13 -4.46
N ASN A 71 11.28 9.41 -4.27
CA ASN A 71 12.33 9.88 -3.36
C ASN A 71 11.87 9.92 -1.90
N ILE A 72 12.82 9.91 -0.97
CA ILE A 72 12.55 9.85 0.47
C ILE A 72 11.64 11.01 0.94
N SER A 73 11.90 12.23 0.47
CA SER A 73 11.08 13.41 0.80
C SER A 73 9.61 13.22 0.37
N ARG A 74 9.38 12.73 -0.85
CA ARG A 74 8.03 12.43 -1.33
C ARG A 74 7.38 11.26 -0.62
N LEU A 75 8.11 10.19 -0.34
CA LEU A 75 7.57 9.07 0.45
C LEU A 75 7.08 9.58 1.80
N LYS A 76 7.85 10.46 2.47
CA LYS A 76 7.44 11.01 3.77
C LYS A 76 6.16 11.84 3.66
N LYS A 77 6.09 12.76 2.69
CA LYS A 77 4.88 13.56 2.42
C LYS A 77 3.67 12.68 2.08
N ASP A 78 3.87 11.64 1.28
CA ASP A 78 2.83 10.70 0.89
C ASP A 78 2.35 9.85 2.07
N ILE A 79 3.25 9.41 2.95
CA ILE A 79 2.91 8.66 4.16
C ILE A 79 1.98 9.49 5.04
N ASP A 80 2.33 10.76 5.27
CA ASP A 80 1.54 11.67 6.09
C ASP A 80 0.17 11.94 5.44
N SER A 81 0.16 12.25 4.14
CA SER A 81 -1.08 12.48 3.38
C SER A 81 -2.00 11.26 3.34
N ILE A 82 -1.46 10.06 3.09
CA ILE A 82 -2.22 8.80 3.07
C ILE A 82 -2.79 8.52 4.46
N ARG A 83 -2.03 8.77 5.53
CA ARG A 83 -2.49 8.58 6.91
C ARG A 83 -3.70 9.46 7.21
N ASP A 84 -3.62 10.75 6.94
CA ASP A 84 -4.69 11.70 7.23
C ASP A 84 -5.93 11.44 6.35
N ASN A 85 -5.72 11.10 5.08
CA ASN A 85 -6.80 10.67 4.19
C ASN A 85 -7.52 9.43 4.73
N ASN A 86 -6.77 8.42 5.18
CA ASN A 86 -7.35 7.19 5.72
C ASN A 86 -8.18 7.46 6.99
N ILE A 87 -7.68 8.30 7.90
CA ILE A 87 -8.41 8.70 9.12
C ILE A 87 -9.71 9.42 8.75
N THR A 88 -9.63 10.37 7.82
CA THR A 88 -10.80 11.14 7.36
C THR A 88 -11.85 10.24 6.71
N VAL A 89 -11.42 9.30 5.85
CA VAL A 89 -12.31 8.35 5.17
C VAL A 89 -13.01 7.41 6.16
N ILE A 90 -12.29 6.95 7.19
CA ILE A 90 -12.87 6.10 8.23
C ILE A 90 -13.88 6.89 9.08
N GLY A 91 -13.55 8.12 9.46
CA GLY A 91 -14.45 8.99 10.23
C GLY A 91 -15.73 9.30 9.46
N ALA A 92 -15.63 9.68 8.19
CA ALA A 92 -16.78 9.96 7.33
C ALA A 92 -17.65 8.71 7.13
N PHE A 93 -17.03 7.55 6.92
CA PHE A 93 -17.75 6.28 6.78
C PHE A 93 -18.46 5.88 8.07
N SER A 94 -17.79 5.98 9.22
CA SER A 94 -18.37 5.69 10.52
C SER A 94 -19.60 6.57 10.79
N LYS A 95 -19.49 7.88 10.53
CA LYS A 95 -20.62 8.81 10.66
C LYS A 95 -21.79 8.42 9.76
N ASN A 96 -21.52 8.08 8.49
CA ASN A 96 -22.56 7.67 7.55
C ASN A 96 -23.28 6.38 7.98
N ILE A 97 -22.54 5.37 8.44
CA ILE A 97 -23.12 4.11 8.92
C ILE A 97 -23.95 4.35 10.18
N VAL A 98 -23.46 5.14 11.13
CA VAL A 98 -24.19 5.50 12.35
C VAL A 98 -25.51 6.21 12.02
N THR A 99 -25.50 7.18 11.09
CA THR A 99 -26.71 7.85 10.63
C THR A 99 -27.67 6.86 9.95
N ARG A 100 -27.17 5.96 9.09
CA ARG A 100 -27.99 4.99 8.35
C ARG A 100 -28.60 3.91 9.26
N MET A 101 -27.91 3.54 10.34
CA MET A 101 -28.38 2.57 11.32
C MET A 101 -29.48 3.13 12.23
N GLY A 102 -29.62 4.45 12.34
CA GLY A 102 -30.65 5.10 13.18
C GLY A 102 -30.48 4.91 14.69
N ALA A 103 -29.60 4.03 15.15
CA ALA A 103 -29.38 3.70 16.57
C ALA A 103 -28.92 4.87 17.43
N PHE A 104 -28.28 5.88 16.81
CA PHE A 104 -27.77 7.07 17.49
C PHE A 104 -28.15 8.36 16.75
N ALA A 105 -29.28 8.38 16.04
CA ALA A 105 -29.76 9.63 15.47
C ALA A 105 -29.92 10.64 16.61
N PRO A 106 -29.28 11.83 16.54
CA PRO A 106 -29.60 12.87 17.51
C PRO A 106 -31.10 13.09 17.40
N MET A 107 -31.84 12.86 18.50
CA MET A 107 -33.25 13.19 18.54
C MET A 107 -33.36 14.63 18.08
N SER A 108 -34.08 14.87 16.98
CA SER A 108 -34.46 16.23 16.61
C SER A 108 -35.02 16.86 17.87
N GLN A 109 -34.51 18.03 18.26
CA GLN A 109 -35.17 18.82 19.30
C GLN A 109 -36.64 18.87 18.89
N ARG A 110 -37.52 18.43 19.80
CA ARG A 110 -38.95 18.56 19.59
C ARG A 110 -39.18 20.02 19.28
N ASP A 111 -39.64 20.29 18.07
CA ASP A 111 -40.02 21.64 17.66
C ASP A 111 -41.04 22.08 18.68
N THR A 112 -40.62 23.00 19.55
CA THR A 112 -41.42 23.38 20.69
C THR A 112 -42.57 24.17 20.08
N LEU A 113 -43.80 23.66 20.25
CA LEU A 113 -45.05 24.28 19.81
C LEU A 113 -45.26 25.72 20.34
N GLU A 114 -44.29 26.31 21.03
CA GLU A 114 -44.28 27.71 21.45
C GLU A 114 -44.10 28.71 20.30
N GLN A 115 -43.83 28.25 19.07
CA GLN A 115 -43.61 29.14 17.92
C GLN A 115 -44.43 28.81 16.66
N ALA A 116 -45.59 28.17 16.81
CA ALA A 116 -46.60 28.21 15.76
C ALA A 116 -47.51 29.44 16.00
N PRO A 117 -47.62 30.40 15.06
CA PRO A 117 -48.71 31.37 15.14
C PRO A 117 -50.02 30.58 15.10
N GLU A 118 -50.90 30.88 16.05
CA GLU A 118 -52.20 30.25 16.22
C GLU A 118 -53.01 30.36 14.91
N ILE A 119 -52.92 29.34 14.05
CA ILE A 119 -53.83 29.22 12.92
C ILE A 119 -55.11 28.64 13.51
N GLU A 120 -56.04 29.53 13.84
CA GLU A 120 -57.44 29.19 14.08
C GLU A 120 -57.98 28.43 12.86
N ALA A 121 -57.94 27.10 12.91
CA ALA A 121 -58.56 26.24 11.92
C ALA A 121 -60.08 26.39 12.04
N ARG A 122 -60.65 27.33 11.29
CA ARG A 122 -62.09 27.42 11.06
C ARG A 122 -62.59 26.13 10.40
N GLY A 123 -63.34 25.34 11.16
CA GLY A 123 -64.44 24.54 10.62
C GLY A 123 -64.12 23.15 10.08
N ILE A 124 -63.19 22.41 10.67
CA ILE A 124 -63.09 20.96 10.43
C ILE A 124 -63.32 20.25 11.76
N ASP A 125 -64.43 19.51 11.84
CA ASP A 125 -64.75 18.56 12.91
C ASP A 125 -63.61 17.55 13.04
N SER A 126 -62.62 17.93 13.84
CA SER A 126 -61.48 17.12 14.17
C SER A 126 -61.99 16.11 15.19
N ARG A 127 -62.37 14.92 14.70
CA ARG A 127 -62.44 13.74 15.57
C ARG A 127 -61.13 13.73 16.37
N PRO A 128 -61.19 13.70 17.71
CA PRO A 128 -59.97 13.58 18.50
C PRO A 128 -59.30 12.30 18.02
N LEU A 129 -58.13 12.42 17.39
CA LEU A 129 -57.24 11.28 17.28
C LEU A 129 -56.98 10.89 18.73
N GLU A 130 -57.49 9.73 19.16
CA GLU A 130 -57.12 9.17 20.45
C GLU A 130 -55.60 9.01 20.43
N VAL A 131 -54.93 9.96 21.09
CA VAL A 131 -53.51 9.87 21.35
C VAL A 131 -53.39 8.75 22.37
N VAL A 132 -53.11 7.54 21.89
CA VAL A 132 -52.82 6.39 22.73
C VAL A 132 -51.51 6.70 23.46
N THR A 133 -51.62 7.30 24.64
CA THR A 133 -50.50 7.52 25.57
C THR A 133 -50.18 6.21 26.27
N LYS A 134 -49.62 5.24 25.55
CA LYS A 134 -48.85 4.14 26.17
C LYS A 134 -47.38 4.52 26.11
N ASP A 135 -46.98 5.36 27.05
CA ASP A 135 -45.64 5.98 27.11
C ASP A 135 -44.58 5.07 27.76
N SER A 136 -44.66 3.76 27.52
CA SER A 136 -43.61 2.81 27.94
C SER A 136 -43.62 1.59 27.03
N ILE A 137 -43.11 1.79 25.82
CA ILE A 137 -42.75 0.66 24.95
C ILE A 137 -41.44 0.09 25.49
N THR A 138 -41.52 -0.93 26.34
CA THR A 138 -40.34 -1.56 26.94
C THR A 138 -39.76 -2.69 26.10
N ASN A 139 -40.46 -3.13 25.04
CA ASN A 139 -40.09 -4.31 24.27
C ASN A 139 -40.32 -4.13 22.76
N THR A 140 -39.40 -4.61 21.93
CA THR A 140 -39.47 -4.51 20.46
C THR A 140 -40.67 -5.27 19.87
N ALA A 141 -41.13 -6.31 20.56
CA ALA A 141 -42.34 -7.07 20.19
C ALA A 141 -43.64 -6.25 20.37
N ASP A 142 -43.67 -5.36 21.36
CA ASP A 142 -44.82 -4.48 21.64
C ASP A 142 -44.94 -3.38 20.57
N LEU A 143 -43.79 -2.96 20.01
CA LEU A 143 -43.71 -2.00 18.91
C LEU A 143 -44.26 -2.57 17.59
N LEU A 144 -44.12 -3.88 17.35
CA LEU A 144 -44.74 -4.54 16.19
C LEU A 144 -46.26 -4.66 16.33
N GLY A 145 -46.77 -4.81 17.56
CA GLY A 145 -48.20 -4.90 17.86
C GLY A 145 -48.98 -3.61 17.57
N LEU A 146 -48.29 -2.48 17.38
CA LEU A 146 -48.89 -1.20 16.96
C LEU A 146 -49.27 -1.16 15.48
N PHE A 147 -48.82 -2.13 14.68
CA PHE A 147 -49.02 -2.18 13.23
C PHE A 147 -49.92 -3.36 12.82
N GLN A 148 -50.64 -3.20 11.71
CA GLN A 148 -51.54 -4.23 11.18
C GLN A 148 -50.73 -5.46 10.72
N GLU A 149 -51.29 -6.67 10.81
CA GLU A 149 -50.55 -7.94 10.61
C GLU A 149 -49.83 -8.04 9.25
N TRP A 150 -50.43 -7.50 8.18
CA TRP A 150 -49.80 -7.43 6.85
C TRP A 150 -48.61 -6.46 6.79
N GLN A 151 -48.62 -5.39 7.60
CA GLN A 151 -47.54 -4.41 7.68
C GLN A 151 -46.35 -4.97 8.46
N GLN A 152 -46.59 -5.80 9.47
CA GLN A 152 -45.54 -6.40 10.29
C GLN A 152 -44.52 -7.18 9.44
N GLY A 153 -45.01 -8.00 8.49
CA GLY A 153 -44.15 -8.73 7.56
C GLY A 153 -43.33 -7.84 6.63
N GLN A 154 -43.93 -6.72 6.16
CA GLN A 154 -43.23 -5.73 5.33
C GLN A 154 -42.14 -4.99 6.13
N ILE A 155 -42.44 -4.60 7.38
CA ILE A 155 -41.50 -3.91 8.27
C ILE A 155 -40.29 -4.80 8.58
N ILE A 156 -40.52 -6.07 8.94
CA ILE A 156 -39.45 -7.03 9.20
C ILE A 156 -38.60 -7.23 7.94
N SER A 157 -39.23 -7.39 6.77
CA SER A 157 -38.51 -7.58 5.51
C SER A 157 -37.68 -6.35 5.14
N ALA A 158 -38.24 -5.15 5.31
CA ALA A 158 -37.53 -3.89 5.10
C ALA A 158 -36.34 -3.73 6.07
N ALA A 159 -36.52 -4.08 7.35
CA ALA A 159 -35.47 -4.04 8.35
C ALA A 159 -34.34 -5.04 8.03
N SER A 160 -34.68 -6.29 7.68
CA SER A 160 -33.71 -7.32 7.28
C SER A 160 -32.90 -6.89 6.04
N ASN A 161 -33.58 -6.32 5.04
CA ASN A 161 -32.93 -5.78 3.85
C ASN A 161 -32.02 -4.58 4.17
N ALA A 162 -32.45 -3.67 5.05
CA ALA A 162 -31.64 -2.55 5.49
C ALA A 162 -30.36 -3.01 6.21
N ILE A 163 -30.49 -3.98 7.13
CA ILE A 163 -29.36 -4.57 7.86
C ILE A 163 -28.40 -5.27 6.90
N SER A 164 -28.93 -6.08 5.97
CA SER A 164 -28.11 -6.78 4.95
C SER A 164 -27.34 -5.79 4.08
N ASN A 165 -27.98 -4.69 3.66
CA ASN A 165 -27.32 -3.64 2.90
C ASN A 165 -26.23 -2.91 3.70
N ILE A 166 -26.44 -2.67 5.00
CA ILE A 166 -25.42 -2.11 5.88
C ILE A 166 -24.26 -3.08 6.02
N LEU A 167 -24.52 -4.37 6.26
CA LEU A 167 -23.49 -5.40 6.41
C LEU A 167 -22.64 -5.53 5.15
N ASN A 168 -23.27 -5.51 3.97
CA ASN A 168 -22.58 -5.50 2.68
C ASN A 168 -21.72 -4.24 2.51
N SER A 169 -22.24 -3.07 2.91
CA SER A 169 -21.49 -1.80 2.85
C SER A 169 -20.27 -1.82 3.79
N VAL A 170 -20.42 -2.35 4.99
CA VAL A 170 -19.33 -2.50 5.98
C VAL A 170 -18.30 -3.51 5.50
N SER A 171 -18.72 -4.64 4.95
CA SER A 171 -17.83 -5.67 4.43
C SER A 171 -17.03 -5.18 3.23
N GLY A 172 -17.68 -4.47 2.29
CA GLY A 172 -17.01 -3.81 1.17
C GLY A 172 -16.00 -2.77 1.66
N LYS A 173 -16.41 -1.90 2.59
CA LYS A 173 -15.52 -0.86 3.12
C LYS A 173 -14.33 -1.43 3.88
N LYS A 174 -14.52 -2.54 4.61
CA LYS A 174 -13.42 -3.25 5.30
C LYS A 174 -12.34 -3.65 4.30
N GLN A 175 -12.73 -4.23 3.16
CA GLN A 175 -11.79 -4.61 2.10
C GLN A 175 -11.06 -3.39 1.51
N ASP A 176 -11.78 -2.29 1.27
CA ASP A 176 -11.18 -1.05 0.76
C ASP A 176 -10.15 -0.46 1.74
N ILE A 177 -10.49 -0.45 3.04
CA ILE A 177 -9.59 0.03 4.10
C ILE A 177 -8.37 -0.88 4.20
N GLN A 178 -8.52 -2.20 4.10
CA GLN A 178 -7.38 -3.12 4.09
C GLN A 178 -6.44 -2.86 2.91
N ASN A 179 -6.98 -2.58 1.72
CA ASN A 179 -6.18 -2.21 0.56
C ASN A 179 -5.45 -0.87 0.76
N LYS A 180 -6.13 0.14 1.32
CA LYS A 180 -5.51 1.43 1.67
C LYS A 180 -4.41 1.28 2.72
N TYR A 181 -4.62 0.42 3.71
CA TYR A 181 -3.63 0.11 4.74
C TYR A 181 -2.41 -0.60 4.15
N LYS A 182 -2.60 -1.53 3.20
CA LYS A 182 -1.51 -2.15 2.45
C LYS A 182 -0.68 -1.13 1.68
N ILE A 183 -1.32 -0.16 1.02
CA ILE A 183 -0.62 0.93 0.31
C ILE A 183 0.19 1.79 1.28
N TYR A 184 -0.39 2.14 2.43
CA TYR A 184 0.30 2.89 3.49
C TYR A 184 1.55 2.13 3.99
N ASN A 185 1.40 0.85 4.29
CA ASN A 185 2.51 -0.02 4.72
C ASN A 185 3.60 -0.14 3.66
N MET A 186 3.24 -0.21 2.37
CA MET A 186 4.20 -0.25 1.27
C MET A 186 5.07 1.02 1.22
N HIS A 187 4.48 2.20 1.42
CA HIS A 187 5.25 3.46 1.43
C HIS A 187 6.23 3.50 2.62
N ILE A 188 5.79 3.13 3.82
CA ILE A 188 6.69 3.08 4.99
C ILE A 188 7.82 2.05 4.77
N LEU A 189 7.47 0.86 4.25
CA LEU A 189 8.44 -0.19 3.96
C LEU A 189 9.48 0.29 2.94
N SER A 190 9.05 0.92 1.86
CA SER A 190 9.95 1.43 0.81
C SER A 190 10.86 2.54 1.32
N LEU A 191 10.39 3.39 2.24
CA LEU A 191 11.22 4.41 2.90
C LEU A 191 12.33 3.76 3.73
N HIS A 192 11.97 2.85 4.64
CA HIS A 192 12.97 2.20 5.50
C HIS A 192 13.89 1.26 4.75
N LYS A 193 13.42 0.62 3.66
CA LYS A 193 14.24 -0.24 2.83
C LYS A 193 15.38 0.51 2.15
N LYS A 194 15.18 1.78 1.76
CA LYS A 194 16.26 2.63 1.21
C LYS A 194 17.36 2.86 2.25
N TYR A 195 17.00 3.15 3.49
CA TYR A 195 17.97 3.30 4.60
C TYR A 195 18.66 1.98 4.96
N ALA A 196 17.88 0.89 5.07
CA ALA A 196 18.40 -0.43 5.39
C ALA A 196 19.39 -0.92 4.32
N LEU A 197 19.17 -0.59 3.03
CA LEU A 197 20.08 -0.93 1.95
C LEU A 197 21.46 -0.29 2.15
N ALA A 198 21.51 1.02 2.43
CA ALA A 198 22.78 1.72 2.68
C ALA A 198 23.52 1.11 3.88
N LEU A 199 22.81 0.84 4.97
CA LEU A 199 23.40 0.25 6.17
C LEU A 199 23.82 -1.21 5.97
N SER A 200 23.13 -1.95 5.08
CA SER A 200 23.48 -3.33 4.75
C SER A 200 24.83 -3.46 4.06
N CYS A 201 25.23 -2.49 3.23
CA CYS A 201 26.56 -2.47 2.61
C CYS A 201 27.66 -2.45 3.67
N ILE A 202 27.48 -1.64 4.72
CA ILE A 202 28.43 -1.55 5.84
C ILE A 202 28.50 -2.87 6.61
N ILE A 203 27.35 -3.47 6.95
CA ILE A 203 27.32 -4.74 7.67
C ILE A 203 27.93 -5.87 6.85
N LEU A 204 27.60 -5.97 5.56
CA LEU A 204 28.13 -7.01 4.68
C LEU A 204 29.65 -6.88 4.50
N PHE A 205 30.19 -5.66 4.52
CA PHE A 205 31.64 -5.45 4.57
C PHE A 205 32.26 -6.04 5.85
N PHE A 206 31.67 -5.79 7.02
CA PHE A 206 32.11 -6.39 8.29
C PHE A 206 31.92 -7.91 8.36
N VAL A 207 31.04 -8.50 7.55
CA VAL A 207 30.90 -9.96 7.45
C VAL A 207 31.95 -10.52 6.49
N GLY A 208 32.19 -9.86 5.35
CA GLY A 208 33.09 -10.31 4.30
C GLY A 208 34.57 -10.25 4.68
N ALA A 209 35.02 -9.16 5.31
CA ALA A 209 36.41 -8.97 5.73
C ALA A 209 36.93 -10.08 6.68
N PRO A 210 36.24 -10.42 7.79
CA PRO A 210 36.68 -11.49 8.68
C PRO A 210 36.58 -12.87 8.04
N LEU A 211 35.57 -13.14 7.19
CA LEU A 211 35.47 -14.43 6.50
C LEU A 211 36.63 -14.66 5.52
N GLY A 212 37.04 -13.63 4.80
CA GLY A 212 38.22 -13.68 3.94
C GLY A 212 39.52 -13.90 4.73
N ALA A 213 39.66 -13.27 5.90
CA ALA A 213 40.85 -13.40 6.75
C ALA A 213 40.93 -14.73 7.50
N ILE A 214 39.80 -15.27 7.99
CA ILE A 214 39.76 -16.52 8.78
C ILE A 214 40.06 -17.74 7.91
N ILE A 215 39.54 -17.80 6.68
CA ILE A 215 39.60 -18.99 5.84
C ILE A 215 40.87 -18.97 5.00
N ARG A 216 42.02 -19.23 5.67
CA ARG A 216 43.34 -19.26 5.03
C ARG A 216 43.74 -20.63 4.43
N LYS A 217 42.97 -21.70 4.69
CA LYS A 217 43.27 -23.10 4.32
C LYS A 217 42.49 -23.67 3.12
N GLY A 218 41.74 -22.84 2.38
CA GLY A 218 41.15 -23.19 1.09
C GLY A 218 41.61 -22.18 0.03
N GLY A 219 41.73 -22.60 -1.23
CA GLY A 219 42.07 -21.68 -2.32
C GLY A 219 41.12 -20.47 -2.40
N LEU A 220 41.49 -19.44 -3.16
CA LEU A 220 40.79 -18.13 -3.24
C LEU A 220 39.25 -18.22 -3.43
N GLY A 221 38.72 -19.31 -3.99
CA GLY A 221 37.30 -19.49 -4.25
C GLY A 221 36.41 -19.88 -3.04
N LEU A 222 36.94 -20.55 -2.02
CA LEU A 222 36.11 -21.02 -0.89
C LEU A 222 35.50 -19.87 -0.05
N PRO A 223 36.26 -18.82 0.35
CA PRO A 223 35.66 -17.67 1.02
C PRO A 223 34.66 -16.91 0.13
N MET A 224 34.89 -16.87 -1.19
CA MET A 224 33.98 -16.22 -2.15
C MET A 224 32.61 -16.91 -2.19
N VAL A 225 32.58 -18.25 -2.28
CA VAL A 225 31.31 -19.01 -2.31
C VAL A 225 30.53 -18.82 -1.02
N ILE A 226 31.19 -18.85 0.14
CA ILE A 226 30.54 -18.65 1.45
C ILE A 226 29.94 -17.24 1.54
N ALA A 227 30.66 -16.21 1.06
CA ALA A 227 30.15 -14.84 1.04
C ALA A 227 28.89 -14.71 0.16
N ILE A 228 28.87 -15.34 -1.02
CA ILE A 228 27.69 -15.33 -1.91
C ILE A 228 26.50 -16.01 -1.23
N VAL A 229 26.71 -17.17 -0.58
CA VAL A 229 25.64 -17.88 0.13
C VAL A 229 25.04 -17.00 1.24
N LEU A 230 25.87 -16.34 2.05
CA LEU A 230 25.41 -15.42 3.10
C LEU A 230 24.66 -14.22 2.52
N PHE A 231 25.13 -13.65 1.41
CA PHE A 231 24.44 -12.57 0.71
C PHE A 231 23.05 -13.00 0.22
N LEU A 232 22.94 -14.20 -0.38
CA LEU A 232 21.65 -14.75 -0.80
C LEU A 232 20.72 -14.98 0.39
N THR A 233 21.22 -15.53 1.51
CA THR A 233 20.43 -15.69 2.73
C THR A 233 19.91 -14.35 3.23
N TYR A 234 20.76 -13.32 3.29
CA TYR A 234 20.35 -11.95 3.61
C TYR A 234 19.26 -11.43 2.67
N TYR A 235 19.43 -11.62 1.35
CA TYR A 235 18.46 -11.17 0.36
C TYR A 235 17.11 -11.88 0.52
N PHE A 236 17.10 -13.20 0.63
CA PHE A 236 15.87 -13.97 0.78
C PHE A 236 15.11 -13.60 2.06
N ILE A 237 15.80 -13.52 3.22
CA ILE A 237 15.18 -13.09 4.47
C ILE A 237 14.56 -11.69 4.31
N GLY A 238 15.26 -10.76 3.66
CA GLY A 238 14.74 -9.41 3.41
C GLY A 238 13.53 -9.37 2.47
N VAL A 239 13.47 -10.25 1.46
CA VAL A 239 12.30 -10.39 0.58
C VAL A 239 11.11 -10.97 1.34
N PHE A 240 11.31 -12.04 2.11
CA PHE A 240 10.25 -12.65 2.92
C PHE A 240 9.71 -11.69 3.97
N ALA A 241 10.58 -11.04 4.73
CA ALA A 241 10.20 -10.05 5.73
C ALA A 241 9.44 -8.87 5.09
N GLY A 242 9.92 -8.38 3.94
CA GLY A 242 9.25 -7.33 3.20
C GLY A 242 7.88 -7.73 2.69
N ASN A 243 7.68 -8.96 2.24
CA ASN A 243 6.36 -9.42 1.80
C ASN A 243 5.40 -9.60 2.97
N TYR A 244 5.88 -10.18 4.09
CA TYR A 244 5.09 -10.34 5.31
C TYR A 244 4.65 -8.99 5.91
N ALA A 245 5.50 -7.97 5.80
CA ALA A 245 5.18 -6.61 6.21
C ALA A 245 4.16 -5.90 5.31
N LYS A 246 4.16 -6.19 4.01
CA LYS A 246 3.15 -5.64 3.07
C LYS A 246 1.75 -6.16 3.36
N GLU A 247 1.64 -7.41 3.79
CA GLU A 247 0.36 -8.02 4.17
C GLU A 247 -0.16 -7.49 5.51
N GLY A 248 0.65 -6.73 6.25
CA GLY A 248 0.28 -6.14 7.54
C GLY A 248 0.45 -7.09 8.72
N ASN A 249 1.10 -8.25 8.52
CA ASN A 249 1.35 -9.23 9.58
C ASN A 249 2.43 -8.78 10.56
N ILE A 250 3.41 -7.99 10.09
CA ILE A 250 4.43 -7.35 10.92
C ILE A 250 4.50 -5.86 10.63
N HIS A 251 5.03 -5.10 11.59
CA HIS A 251 5.24 -3.68 11.42
C HIS A 251 6.16 -3.39 10.21
N PRO A 252 5.79 -2.48 9.28
CA PRO A 252 6.57 -2.19 8.07
C PRO A 252 8.04 -1.84 8.31
N ILE A 253 8.30 -1.12 9.41
CA ILE A 253 9.66 -0.79 9.84
C ILE A 253 10.43 -2.09 10.16
N LEU A 254 9.88 -2.95 11.02
CA LEU A 254 10.55 -4.21 11.36
C LEU A 254 10.81 -5.06 10.13
N GLY A 255 9.85 -5.14 9.19
CA GLY A 255 10.03 -5.87 7.93
C GLY A 255 11.20 -5.38 7.07
N ALA A 256 11.44 -4.06 7.02
CA ALA A 256 12.58 -3.50 6.29
C ALA A 256 13.92 -3.79 6.98
N TRP A 257 13.95 -3.77 8.31
CA TRP A 257 15.19 -3.90 9.09
C TRP A 257 15.52 -5.33 9.51
N LEU A 258 14.59 -6.27 9.39
CA LEU A 258 14.73 -7.63 9.93
C LEU A 258 16.01 -8.33 9.46
N SER A 259 16.28 -8.28 8.15
CA SER A 259 17.46 -8.95 7.58
C SER A 259 18.77 -8.31 8.07
N THR A 260 18.79 -6.98 8.14
CA THR A 260 19.91 -6.18 8.66
C THR A 260 20.15 -6.47 10.14
N LEU A 261 19.09 -6.57 10.94
CA LEU A 261 19.14 -6.85 12.38
C LEU A 261 19.63 -8.27 12.67
N ILE A 262 19.33 -9.24 11.79
CA ILE A 262 19.87 -10.60 11.89
C ILE A 262 21.36 -10.64 11.50
N MET A 263 21.76 -9.91 10.46
CA MET A 263 23.17 -9.90 10.00
C MET A 263 24.12 -9.10 10.89
N LEU A 264 23.64 -8.06 11.56
CA LEU A 264 24.46 -7.22 12.44
C LEU A 264 25.16 -8.01 13.57
N PRO A 265 24.46 -8.78 14.43
CA PRO A 265 25.11 -9.54 15.51
C PRO A 265 26.03 -10.63 14.94
N LEU A 266 25.68 -11.22 13.80
CA LEU A 266 26.50 -12.22 13.12
C LEU A 266 27.80 -11.61 12.61
N GLY A 267 27.75 -10.41 12.01
CA GLY A 267 28.93 -9.67 11.58
C GLY A 267 29.84 -9.28 12.74
N VAL A 268 29.29 -8.77 13.84
CA VAL A 268 30.06 -8.44 15.05
C VAL A 268 30.69 -9.69 15.66
N PHE A 269 29.93 -10.78 15.74
CA PHE A 269 30.43 -12.07 16.25
C PHE A 269 31.59 -12.62 15.42
N LEU A 270 31.45 -12.63 14.09
CA LEU A 270 32.50 -13.07 13.17
C LEU A 270 33.74 -12.18 13.22
N THR A 271 33.54 -10.86 13.27
CA THR A 271 34.64 -9.89 13.39
C THR A 271 35.43 -10.13 14.68
N ARG A 272 34.76 -10.25 15.83
CA ARG A 272 35.42 -10.54 17.12
C ARG A 272 36.23 -11.84 17.08
N ARG A 273 35.69 -12.88 16.43
CA ARG A 273 36.35 -14.17 16.33
C ARG A 273 37.57 -14.14 15.39
N ALA A 274 37.49 -13.40 14.29
CA ALA A 274 38.61 -13.19 13.38
C ALA A 274 39.79 -12.48 14.07
N THR A 275 39.50 -11.42 14.82
CA THR A 275 40.52 -10.66 15.56
C THR A 275 41.16 -11.48 16.69
N ALA A 276 40.40 -12.40 17.30
CA ALA A 276 40.91 -13.28 18.36
C ALA A 276 41.70 -14.50 17.85
N ASP A 277 41.98 -14.59 16.55
CA ASP A 277 42.71 -15.67 15.86
C ASP A 277 42.14 -17.10 16.11
N ARG A 278 40.89 -17.17 16.59
CA ARG A 278 40.18 -18.45 16.82
C ARG A 278 39.58 -18.94 15.50
N GLY A 279 40.36 -19.69 14.73
CA GLY A 279 39.90 -20.34 13.49
C GLY A 279 38.53 -21.05 13.62
N LEU A 280 37.81 -21.17 12.51
CA LEU A 280 36.48 -21.79 12.37
C LEU A 280 36.44 -23.31 12.69
N MET A 281 37.44 -23.87 13.36
CA MET A 281 37.62 -25.32 13.58
C MET A 281 36.41 -26.04 14.23
N SER A 282 35.49 -25.33 14.89
CA SER A 282 34.23 -25.95 15.37
C SER A 282 33.14 -26.11 14.28
N PHE A 283 33.18 -25.32 13.20
CA PHE A 283 32.33 -25.53 12.02
C PHE A 283 32.87 -26.63 11.10
N GLY A 284 34.15 -27.01 11.24
CA GLY A 284 34.73 -28.16 10.55
C GLY A 284 33.95 -29.44 10.83
N HIS A 285 33.49 -29.65 12.07
CA HIS A 285 32.69 -30.83 12.43
C HIS A 285 31.29 -30.81 11.78
N VAL A 286 30.68 -29.63 11.61
CA VAL A 286 29.40 -29.46 10.92
C VAL A 286 29.56 -29.65 9.41
N TRP A 287 30.66 -29.14 8.85
CA TRP A 287 31.02 -29.31 7.44
C TRP A 287 31.41 -30.76 7.11
N ASP A 288 32.08 -31.46 8.03
CA ASP A 288 32.40 -32.89 7.89
C ASP A 288 31.15 -33.76 7.95
N ILE A 289 30.17 -33.44 8.79
CA ILE A 289 28.86 -34.13 8.79
C ILE A 289 28.10 -33.88 7.47
N LEU A 290 28.08 -32.64 6.98
CA LEU A 290 27.39 -32.26 5.76
C LEU A 290 28.04 -32.90 4.51
N THR A 291 29.36 -32.87 4.44
CA THR A 291 30.13 -33.43 3.33
C THR A 291 30.25 -34.95 3.41
N ALA A 292 30.21 -35.57 4.59
CA ALA A 292 30.13 -37.03 4.74
C ALA A 292 28.87 -37.60 4.07
N GLY A 293 27.72 -36.91 4.19
CA GLY A 293 26.48 -37.30 3.50
C GLY A 293 26.59 -37.26 1.97
N ILE A 294 27.30 -36.26 1.44
CA ILE A 294 27.51 -36.07 0.00
C ILE A 294 28.56 -37.06 -0.54
N ARG A 295 29.65 -37.28 0.19
CA ARG A 295 30.74 -38.21 -0.19
C ARG A 295 30.28 -39.67 -0.20
N LYS A 296 29.35 -40.04 0.68
CA LYS A 296 28.74 -41.37 0.73
C LYS A 296 27.81 -41.66 -0.46
N ARG A 297 27.25 -40.63 -1.10
CA ARG A 297 26.45 -40.78 -2.35
C ARG A 297 27.30 -40.87 -3.61
N PHE A 298 28.48 -40.27 -3.65
CA PHE A 298 29.37 -40.33 -4.82
C PHE A 298 30.24 -41.61 -4.90
N LYS A 299 30.51 -42.30 -3.78
CA LYS A 299 31.21 -43.60 -3.77
C LYS A 299 30.34 -44.81 -4.13
N ARG A 300 29.05 -44.63 -4.46
CA ARG A 300 28.13 -45.73 -4.84
C ARG A 300 27.94 -45.89 -6.36
N LYS A 301 28.68 -45.14 -7.17
CA LYS A 301 28.68 -45.29 -8.64
C LYS A 301 30.11 -45.35 -9.16
N THR A 302 30.72 -46.52 -9.03
CA THR A 302 31.83 -46.98 -9.87
C THR A 302 31.77 -48.51 -9.79
N PRO A 303 31.34 -49.20 -10.87
CA PRO A 303 31.61 -50.63 -11.01
C PRO A 303 33.12 -50.87 -11.18
#